data_AF-A0A957GLA3-F1
#
_entry.id   AF-A0A957GLA3-F1
#
_cell.length_a   1.000
_cell.length_b   1.000
_cell.length_c   1.000
_cell.angle_alpha   90.00
_cell.angle_beta   90.00
_cell.angle_gamma   90.00
#
_symmetry.space_group_name_H-M   'P 1'
#
loop_
_entity.id
_entity.type
_entity.pdbx_description
1 polymer ?
#
loop_
_entity_poly.entity_id
_entity_poly.type
_entity_poly.pdbx_seq_one_letter_code
_entity_poly.pdbx_strand_id
1 'polypeptide(L)'
;ADTLEQFERATPRLATRMPGDEGWRRDILPRVQLLGFPVGKIKLRRDVLAQFPALHPFLAQEVVRQETKYRLDLRHVGVARVQQTAVFPSHTTLCLMTRHEQPETTVWAAQETAVWEAIIQNSLYYDSEAVWTQNLAQLQPLVKQAKAYHLTIGSDEAQLLAALHAL
;
A
#
# COMPACT_ATOMS: atom_id res chain seq x y z
N ALA A 1 23.38 6.72 4.08
CA ALA A 1 24.50 6.29 3.22
C ALA A 1 24.69 4.77 3.26
N ASP A 2 24.47 4.09 4.39
CA ASP A 2 24.68 2.63 4.54
C ASP A 2 23.66 1.69 3.85
N THR A 3 22.45 2.15 3.57
CA THR A 3 21.36 1.27 3.09
C THR A 3 21.47 0.94 1.59
N LEU A 4 22.06 1.84 0.80
CA LEU A 4 22.27 1.68 -0.65
C LEU A 4 23.46 0.76 -0.96
N GLU A 5 24.54 0.80 -0.17
CA GLU A 5 25.66 -0.14 -0.33
C GLU A 5 25.30 -1.56 0.13
N GLN A 6 24.47 -1.71 1.17
CA GLN A 6 23.93 -3.03 1.53
C GLN A 6 22.96 -3.56 0.46
N PHE A 7 22.22 -2.68 -0.21
CA PHE A 7 21.39 -3.00 -1.36
C PHE A 7 22.21 -3.47 -2.57
N GLU A 8 23.32 -2.82 -2.92
CA GLU A 8 24.14 -3.29 -4.06
C GLU A 8 24.82 -4.65 -3.78
N ARG A 9 25.20 -4.93 -2.52
CA ARG A 9 25.87 -6.18 -2.14
C ARG A 9 24.93 -7.37 -1.99
N ALA A 10 23.67 -7.16 -1.59
CA ALA A 10 22.67 -8.24 -1.45
C ALA A 10 21.91 -8.55 -2.75
N THR A 11 21.98 -7.67 -3.75
CA THR A 11 21.06 -7.70 -4.91
C THR A 11 21.72 -7.84 -6.30
N PRO A 12 22.82 -8.59 -6.54
CA PRO A 12 23.32 -8.76 -7.92
C PRO A 12 22.37 -9.52 -8.85
N ARG A 13 21.40 -10.29 -8.31
CA ARG A 13 20.53 -11.18 -9.11
C ARG A 13 19.04 -10.84 -9.14
N LEU A 14 18.54 -10.00 -8.22
CA LEU A 14 17.11 -9.63 -8.16
C LEU A 14 16.81 -8.21 -8.67
N ALA A 15 17.77 -7.27 -8.61
CA ALA A 15 17.59 -5.90 -9.12
C ALA A 15 17.83 -5.80 -10.64
N THR A 16 18.61 -6.73 -11.21
CA THR A 16 18.89 -6.83 -12.66
C THR A 16 17.73 -7.38 -13.49
N ARG A 17 16.61 -7.76 -12.85
CA ARG A 17 15.33 -8.07 -13.48
C ARG A 17 14.18 -7.35 -12.78
N MET A 18 14.33 -6.05 -12.59
CA MET A 18 13.14 -5.18 -12.57
C MET A 18 12.34 -5.50 -13.85
N PRO A 19 11.03 -5.83 -13.80
CA PRO A 19 10.22 -6.12 -14.98
C PRO A 19 9.93 -4.82 -15.75
N GLY A 20 10.99 -4.27 -16.36
CA GLY A 20 10.97 -3.07 -17.19
C GLY A 20 10.86 -3.37 -18.68
N ASP A 21 11.36 -4.52 -19.16
CA ASP A 21 11.54 -4.74 -20.61
C ASP A 21 11.08 -6.09 -21.18
N GLU A 22 10.70 -7.08 -20.36
CA GLU A 22 10.21 -8.36 -20.88
C GLU A 22 8.68 -8.36 -21.06
N GLY A 23 8.22 -7.85 -22.21
CA GLY A 23 7.16 -8.48 -23.01
C GLY A 23 5.76 -8.72 -22.42
N TRP A 24 5.39 -8.19 -21.25
CA TRP A 24 4.01 -8.28 -20.75
C TRP A 24 3.12 -7.36 -21.59
N ARG A 25 2.37 -7.94 -22.53
CA ARG A 25 1.31 -7.23 -23.27
C ARG A 25 0.37 -6.55 -22.27
N ARG A 26 0.21 -5.23 -22.37
CA ARG A 26 -0.76 -4.44 -21.56
C ARG A 26 -2.19 -5.01 -21.67
N ASP A 27 -2.44 -5.74 -22.75
CA ASP A 27 -3.72 -6.29 -23.18
C ASP A 27 -4.22 -7.47 -22.31
N ILE A 28 -3.40 -8.00 -21.39
CA ILE A 28 -3.76 -9.16 -20.54
C ILE A 28 -3.31 -8.95 -19.08
N LEU A 29 -3.49 -7.74 -18.52
CA LEU A 29 -3.36 -7.58 -17.07
C LEU A 29 -4.68 -7.95 -16.38
N PRO A 30 -4.67 -8.78 -15.33
CA PRO A 30 -5.88 -9.09 -14.59
C PRO A 30 -6.43 -7.82 -13.95
N ARG A 31 -7.76 -7.73 -13.85
CA ARG A 31 -8.41 -6.61 -13.14
C ARG A 31 -7.96 -6.60 -11.69
N VAL A 32 -7.60 -5.42 -11.19
CA VAL A 32 -7.27 -5.21 -9.78
C VAL A 32 -8.48 -5.61 -8.93
N GLN A 33 -8.21 -6.42 -7.90
CA GLN A 33 -9.20 -6.87 -6.93
C GLN A 33 -8.77 -6.45 -5.53
N LEU A 34 -9.64 -5.74 -4.82
CA LEU A 34 -9.42 -5.35 -3.43
C LEU A 34 -10.18 -6.31 -2.50
N LEU A 35 -9.45 -6.91 -1.55
CA LEU A 35 -9.95 -7.90 -0.59
C LEU A 35 -9.81 -7.46 0.88
N GLY A 36 -9.28 -6.25 1.12
CA GLY A 36 -9.15 -5.62 2.44
C GLY A 36 -10.12 -4.45 2.59
N PHE A 37 -9.96 -3.61 3.62
CA PHE A 37 -10.84 -2.45 3.89
C PHE A 37 -11.29 -1.71 2.59
N PRO A 38 -12.60 -1.52 2.36
CA PRO A 38 -13.74 -1.83 3.23
C PRO A 38 -14.29 -3.27 3.11
N VAL A 39 -13.58 -4.21 2.50
CA VAL A 39 -13.93 -5.64 2.33
C VAL A 39 -13.65 -6.46 3.61
N GLY A 40 -14.26 -6.03 4.70
CA GLY A 40 -14.50 -6.84 5.90
C GLY A 40 -13.30 -7.13 6.80
N LYS A 41 -12.04 -7.02 6.37
CA LYS A 41 -10.88 -7.31 7.22
C LYS A 41 -9.99 -6.09 7.40
N ILE A 42 -9.64 -5.79 8.65
CA ILE A 42 -8.64 -4.77 9.00
C ILE A 42 -7.61 -5.31 9.99
N LYS A 43 -6.43 -4.70 9.99
CA LYS A 43 -5.38 -4.91 10.98
C LYS A 43 -5.05 -3.58 11.64
N LEU A 44 -5.08 -3.54 12.96
CA LEU A 44 -4.71 -2.39 13.78
C LEU A 44 -3.39 -2.68 14.48
N ARG A 45 -2.55 -1.65 14.62
CA ARG A 45 -1.36 -1.71 15.47
C ARG A 45 -1.74 -1.51 16.93
N ARG A 46 -0.85 -1.91 17.85
CA ARG A 46 -1.07 -1.78 19.30
C ARG A 46 -1.28 -0.34 19.74
N ASP A 47 -0.50 0.60 19.22
CA ASP A 47 -0.51 2.01 19.60
C ASP A 47 -1.80 2.75 19.25
N VAL A 48 -2.52 2.29 18.23
CA VAL A 48 -3.80 2.88 17.82
C VAL A 48 -5.01 2.27 18.53
N LEU A 49 -4.85 1.17 19.26
CA LEU A 49 -5.99 0.48 19.90
C LEU A 49 -6.76 1.36 20.88
N ALA A 50 -6.06 2.25 21.59
CA ALA A 50 -6.69 3.16 22.55
C ALA A 50 -7.73 4.09 21.91
N GLN A 51 -7.61 4.35 20.60
CA GLN A 51 -8.55 5.19 19.85
C GLN A 51 -9.84 4.45 19.48
N PHE A 52 -9.87 3.12 19.60
CA PHE A 52 -11.00 2.27 19.17
C PHE A 52 -11.47 1.29 20.25
N PRO A 53 -11.85 1.76 21.46
CA PRO A 53 -12.22 0.90 22.58
C PRO A 53 -13.39 -0.04 22.25
N ALA A 54 -14.35 0.43 21.45
CA ALA A 54 -15.50 -0.37 21.02
C ALA A 54 -15.13 -1.60 20.17
N LEU A 55 -13.94 -1.62 19.56
CA LEU A 55 -13.49 -2.73 18.72
C LEU A 55 -12.81 -3.85 19.52
N HIS A 56 -12.39 -3.60 20.77
CA HIS A 56 -11.56 -4.52 21.57
C HIS A 56 -12.14 -5.93 21.71
N PRO A 57 -13.46 -6.12 21.94
CA PRO A 57 -14.06 -7.46 22.04
C PRO A 57 -13.93 -8.32 20.77
N PHE A 58 -13.63 -7.70 19.63
CA PHE A 58 -13.59 -8.35 18.31
C PHE A 58 -12.17 -8.53 17.76
N LEU A 59 -11.15 -8.09 18.50
CA LEU A 59 -9.76 -8.16 18.08
C LEU A 59 -9.19 -9.56 18.29
N ALA A 60 -8.64 -10.14 17.24
CA ALA A 60 -7.79 -11.32 17.29
C ALA A 60 -6.32 -10.89 17.19
N GLN A 61 -5.50 -11.32 18.13
CA GLN A 61 -4.07 -11.03 18.12
C GLN A 61 -3.37 -11.81 17.00
N GLU A 62 -2.48 -11.13 16.28
CA GLU A 62 -1.61 -11.70 15.26
C GLU A 62 -0.19 -11.16 15.49
N VAL A 63 0.75 -12.03 15.81
CA VAL A 63 2.14 -11.63 16.04
C VAL A 63 2.92 -11.74 14.73
N VAL A 64 3.53 -10.63 14.30
CA VAL A 64 4.37 -10.55 13.10
C VAL A 64 5.67 -9.84 13.49
N ARG A 65 6.81 -10.54 13.42
CA ARG A 65 8.15 -10.00 13.76
C ARG A 65 8.22 -9.28 15.13
N GLN A 66 7.70 -9.91 16.19
CA GLN A 66 7.60 -9.34 17.55
C GLN A 66 6.68 -8.12 17.68
N GLU A 67 6.13 -7.61 16.57
CA GLU A 67 5.07 -6.63 16.59
C GLU A 67 3.73 -7.35 16.74
N THR A 68 2.95 -6.92 17.72
CA THR A 68 1.60 -7.43 17.91
C THR A 68 0.63 -6.59 17.11
N LYS A 69 0.04 -7.18 16.08
CA LYS A 69 -1.07 -6.60 15.32
C LYS A 69 -2.37 -7.24 15.79
N TYR A 70 -3.47 -6.52 15.59
CA TYR A 70 -4.80 -6.95 16.00
C TYR A 70 -5.69 -6.95 14.77
N ARG A 71 -6.09 -8.14 14.35
CA ARG A 71 -6.98 -8.34 13.21
C ARG A 71 -8.41 -8.34 13.69
N LEU A 72 -9.31 -7.68 12.98
CA LEU A 72 -10.74 -7.86 13.17
C LEU A 72 -11.49 -8.00 11.86
N ASP A 73 -12.65 -8.64 11.97
CA ASP A 73 -13.63 -8.73 10.91
C ASP A 73 -14.70 -7.65 11.11
N LEU A 74 -14.67 -6.61 10.28
CA LEU A 74 -15.63 -5.51 10.33
C LEU A 74 -17.08 -5.97 10.11
N ARG A 75 -17.29 -7.15 9.49
CA ARG A 75 -18.64 -7.72 9.33
C ARG A 75 -19.30 -8.04 10.67
N HIS A 76 -18.54 -8.18 11.75
CA HIS A 76 -19.12 -8.42 13.09
C HIS A 76 -19.42 -7.13 13.86
N VAL A 77 -18.92 -5.98 13.39
CA VAL A 77 -18.99 -4.72 14.14
C VAL A 77 -19.80 -3.64 13.42
N GLY A 78 -19.88 -3.70 12.10
CA GLY A 78 -20.57 -2.68 11.32
C GLY A 78 -20.86 -3.12 9.89
N VAL A 79 -21.71 -4.15 9.73
CA VAL A 79 -22.08 -4.74 8.42
C VAL A 79 -22.47 -3.67 7.39
N ALA A 80 -23.21 -2.64 7.82
CA ALA A 80 -23.69 -1.57 6.94
C ALA A 80 -22.57 -0.72 6.30
N ARG A 81 -21.34 -0.78 6.83
CA ARG A 81 -20.17 0.01 6.36
C ARG A 81 -19.14 -0.83 5.63
N VAL A 82 -19.47 -2.09 5.33
CA VAL A 82 -18.54 -3.10 4.84
C VAL A 82 -19.03 -3.66 3.52
N GLN A 83 -18.12 -3.73 2.54
CA GLN A 83 -18.38 -4.48 1.33
C GLN A 83 -18.25 -5.98 1.63
N GLN A 84 -19.29 -6.76 1.34
CA GLN A 84 -19.30 -8.20 1.59
C GLN A 84 -18.52 -8.98 0.52
N THR A 85 -18.32 -8.37 -0.65
CA THR A 85 -17.61 -8.94 -1.79
C THR A 85 -16.36 -8.14 -2.11
N ALA A 86 -15.48 -8.75 -2.88
CA ALA A 86 -14.33 -8.06 -3.44
C ALA A 86 -14.75 -6.82 -4.24
N VAL A 87 -13.95 -5.76 -4.16
CA VAL A 87 -14.15 -4.55 -4.95
C VAL A 87 -13.24 -4.59 -6.17
N PHE A 88 -13.81 -4.30 -7.33
CA PHE A 88 -13.09 -4.20 -8.61
C PHE A 88 -13.12 -2.75 -9.07
N PRO A 89 -12.14 -1.91 -8.66
CA PRO A 89 -12.14 -0.50 -9.00
C PRO A 89 -12.16 -0.29 -10.52
N SER A 90 -12.92 0.69 -10.97
CA SER A 90 -12.87 1.21 -12.35
C SER A 90 -11.66 2.14 -12.55
N HIS A 91 -11.22 2.80 -11.48
CA HIS A 91 -10.05 3.67 -11.45
C HIS A 91 -9.27 3.47 -10.16
N THR A 92 -7.95 3.55 -10.22
CA THR A 92 -7.08 3.48 -9.04
C THR A 92 -6.04 4.58 -9.09
N THR A 93 -5.88 5.28 -7.98
CA THR A 93 -4.84 6.29 -7.77
C THR A 93 -3.94 5.83 -6.62
N LEU A 94 -2.63 5.77 -6.87
CA LEU A 94 -1.61 5.47 -5.86
C LEU A 94 -0.91 6.77 -5.45
N CYS A 95 -0.83 7.02 -4.14
CA CYS A 95 -0.16 8.19 -3.59
C CYS A 95 1.07 7.79 -2.80
N LEU A 96 2.25 8.24 -3.23
CA LEU A 96 3.49 8.19 -2.48
C LEU A 96 3.47 9.33 -1.46
N MET A 97 3.03 9.02 -0.25
CA MET A 97 2.66 10.00 0.75
C MET A 97 3.85 10.38 1.64
N THR A 98 4.09 11.68 1.76
CA THR A 98 4.99 12.28 2.74
C THR A 98 4.25 13.38 3.52
N ARG A 99 4.81 13.83 4.64
CA ARG A 99 4.27 14.93 5.43
C ARG A 99 5.38 15.95 5.69
N HIS A 100 5.02 17.22 5.69
CA HIS A 100 5.91 18.29 6.15
C HIS A 100 5.15 19.28 7.04
N GLU A 101 5.86 20.26 7.59
CA GLU A 101 5.30 21.26 8.51
C GLU A 101 4.64 22.44 7.81
N GLN A 102 4.91 22.65 6.51
CA GLN A 102 4.32 23.76 5.75
C GLN A 102 2.80 23.59 5.60
N PRO A 103 2.02 24.68 5.49
CA PRO A 103 0.57 24.61 5.30
C PRO A 103 0.14 23.93 4.01
N GLU A 104 0.90 24.14 2.94
CA GLU A 104 0.50 23.77 1.58
C GLU A 104 0.50 22.26 1.34
N THR A 105 -0.52 21.72 0.68
CA THR A 105 -0.49 20.34 0.21
C THR A 105 -0.14 20.32 -1.28
N THR A 106 0.89 19.56 -1.65
CA THR A 106 1.38 19.50 -3.04
C THR A 106 1.19 18.12 -3.64
N VAL A 107 0.87 18.09 -4.93
CA VAL A 107 0.63 16.87 -5.72
C VAL A 107 1.33 16.99 -7.06
N TRP A 108 2.05 15.95 -7.46
CA TRP A 108 2.61 15.83 -8.81
C TRP A 108 2.67 14.37 -9.23
N ALA A 109 2.71 14.11 -10.54
CA ALA A 109 2.75 12.75 -11.07
C ALA A 109 4.01 12.00 -10.61
N ALA A 110 3.85 10.75 -10.22
CA ALA A 110 4.93 9.83 -9.90
C ALA A 110 5.24 8.92 -11.08
N GLN A 111 6.52 8.60 -11.26
CA GLN A 111 6.94 7.58 -12.21
C GLN A 111 6.72 6.19 -11.64
N GLU A 112 6.52 5.20 -12.52
CA GLU A 112 6.34 3.81 -12.11
C GLU A 112 7.52 3.29 -11.25
N THR A 113 8.75 3.70 -11.59
CA THR A 113 9.96 3.32 -10.84
C THR A 113 9.92 3.77 -9.39
N ALA A 114 9.48 5.01 -9.13
CA ALA A 114 9.34 5.55 -7.78
C ALA A 114 8.30 4.77 -6.95
N VAL A 115 7.23 4.28 -7.59
CA VAL A 115 6.24 3.43 -6.94
C VAL A 115 6.85 2.09 -6.53
N TRP A 116 7.60 1.46 -7.42
CA TRP A 116 8.26 0.19 -7.11
C TRP A 116 9.31 0.34 -6.02
N GLU A 117 10.12 1.39 -6.06
CA GLU A 117 11.10 1.70 -5.01
C GLU A 117 10.41 1.84 -3.64
N ALA A 118 9.31 2.60 -3.58
CA ALA A 118 8.53 2.75 -2.36
C ALA A 118 7.94 1.41 -1.88
N ILE A 119 7.42 0.57 -2.78
CA ILE A 119 6.92 -0.77 -2.44
C ILE A 119 8.04 -1.61 -1.83
N ILE A 120 9.22 -1.67 -2.47
CA ILE A 120 10.36 -2.44 -1.99
C ILE A 120 10.77 -1.99 -0.59
N GLN A 121 10.94 -0.68 -0.38
CA GLN A 121 11.34 -0.11 0.90
C GLN A 121 10.34 -0.40 2.04
N ASN A 122 9.06 -0.62 1.71
CA ASN A 122 8.00 -0.86 2.68
C ASN A 122 7.55 -2.33 2.75
N SER A 123 8.13 -3.23 1.94
CA SER A 123 7.70 -4.63 1.86
C SER A 123 8.38 -5.50 2.90
N LEU A 124 7.57 -6.23 3.66
CA LEU A 124 8.03 -7.35 4.47
C LEU A 124 8.26 -8.55 3.54
N TYR A 125 9.36 -9.26 3.72
CA TYR A 125 9.75 -10.45 2.93
C TYR A 125 10.33 -10.21 1.53
N TYR A 126 10.93 -9.04 1.26
CA TYR A 126 11.70 -8.83 0.01
C TYR A 126 12.92 -9.76 -0.09
N ASP A 127 13.40 -10.25 1.05
CA ASP A 127 14.53 -11.17 1.22
C ASP A 127 14.17 -12.64 0.93
N SER A 128 12.89 -12.99 0.88
CA SER A 128 12.42 -14.32 0.49
C SER A 128 11.94 -14.30 -0.96
N GLU A 129 12.77 -14.81 -1.88
CA GLU A 129 12.48 -14.78 -3.32
C GLU A 129 11.09 -15.31 -3.67
N ALA A 130 10.70 -16.49 -3.14
CA ALA A 130 9.40 -17.09 -3.43
C ALA A 130 8.22 -16.20 -2.99
N VAL A 131 8.30 -15.62 -1.79
CA VAL A 131 7.26 -14.72 -1.26
C VAL A 131 7.26 -13.40 -2.04
N TRP A 132 8.44 -12.89 -2.38
CA TRP A 132 8.61 -11.65 -3.11
C TRP A 132 8.06 -11.74 -4.54
N THR A 133 8.37 -12.81 -5.27
CA THR A 133 7.83 -13.07 -6.61
C THR A 133 6.29 -13.14 -6.58
N GLN A 134 5.71 -13.79 -5.57
CA GLN A 134 4.26 -13.85 -5.42
C GLN A 134 3.66 -12.47 -5.14
N ASN A 135 4.28 -11.67 -4.28
CA ASN A 135 3.83 -10.31 -3.98
C ASN A 135 3.92 -9.40 -5.21
N LEU A 136 5.02 -9.46 -5.95
CA LEU A 136 5.21 -8.72 -7.18
C LEU A 136 4.14 -9.06 -8.22
N ALA A 137 3.82 -10.34 -8.40
CA ALA A 137 2.77 -10.78 -9.33
C ALA A 137 1.38 -10.21 -8.97
N GLN A 138 1.09 -9.99 -7.68
CA GLN A 138 -0.16 -9.39 -7.22
C GLN A 138 -0.17 -7.86 -7.32
N LEU A 139 0.97 -7.21 -7.10
CA LEU A 139 1.11 -5.75 -7.12
C LEU A 139 1.27 -5.19 -8.53
N GLN A 140 1.85 -5.95 -9.45
CA GLN A 140 2.15 -5.47 -10.81
C GLN A 140 0.91 -5.00 -11.57
N PRO A 141 -0.24 -5.73 -11.57
CA PRO A 141 -1.44 -5.24 -12.22
C PRO A 141 -1.92 -3.92 -11.62
N LEU A 142 -1.80 -3.75 -10.30
CA LEU A 142 -2.17 -2.52 -9.60
C LEU A 142 -1.27 -1.35 -10.02
N VAL A 143 0.06 -1.54 -9.98
CA VAL A 143 1.02 -0.48 -10.35
C VAL A 143 0.89 -0.08 -11.82
N LYS A 144 0.67 -1.03 -12.72
CA LYS A 144 0.54 -0.76 -14.16
C LYS A 144 -0.79 -0.10 -14.55
N GLN A 145 -1.86 -0.32 -13.78
CA GLN A 145 -3.20 0.23 -14.08
C GLN A 145 -3.50 1.53 -13.34
N ALA A 146 -2.80 1.81 -12.23
CA ALA A 146 -3.04 2.99 -11.43
C ALA A 146 -2.38 4.25 -12.03
N LYS A 147 -3.01 5.40 -11.80
CA LYS A 147 -2.28 6.67 -11.87
C LYS A 147 -1.49 6.83 -10.58
N ALA A 148 -0.24 7.26 -10.67
CA ALA A 148 0.62 7.43 -9.51
C ALA A 148 0.95 8.90 -9.29
N TYR A 149 0.94 9.33 -8.04
CA TYR A 149 1.26 10.69 -7.63
C TYR A 149 2.14 10.68 -6.38
N HIS A 150 3.04 11.66 -6.30
CA HIS A 150 3.58 12.08 -5.02
C HIS A 150 2.57 13.02 -4.37
N LEU A 151 2.26 12.78 -3.10
CA LEU A 151 1.37 13.59 -2.29
C LEU A 151 2.14 14.02 -1.04
N THR A 152 2.46 15.31 -0.94
CA THR A 152 3.08 15.87 0.26
C THR A 152 2.04 16.62 1.05
N ILE A 153 1.69 16.08 2.23
CA ILE A 153 0.63 16.60 3.08
C ILE A 153 1.15 17.75 3.94
N GLY A 154 0.51 18.91 3.78
CA GLY A 154 0.70 20.09 4.63
C GLY A 154 -0.18 20.09 5.87
N SER A 155 -0.17 21.19 6.61
CA SER A 155 -0.96 21.37 7.83
C SER A 155 -2.36 21.95 7.60
N ASP A 156 -2.67 22.48 6.42
CA ASP A 156 -3.99 23.02 6.07
C ASP A 156 -4.94 21.92 5.54
N GLU A 157 -6.01 21.64 6.30
CA GLU A 157 -7.01 20.64 5.96
C GLU A 157 -7.77 20.97 4.66
N ALA A 158 -8.08 22.24 4.41
CA ALA A 158 -8.83 22.63 3.22
C ALA A 158 -8.00 22.37 1.95
N GLN A 159 -6.69 22.62 2.01
CA GLN A 159 -5.78 22.32 0.90
C GLN A 159 -5.57 20.82 0.69
N LEU A 160 -5.53 20.04 1.77
CA LEU A 160 -5.49 18.57 1.65
C LEU A 160 -6.73 18.05 0.91
N LEU A 161 -7.93 18.50 1.30
CA LEU A 161 -9.16 18.06 0.64
C LEU A 161 -9.22 18.51 -0.83
N ALA A 162 -8.78 19.75 -1.13
CA ALA A 162 -8.70 20.24 -2.50
C ALA A 162 -7.75 19.41 -3.36
N ALA A 163 -6.58 19.05 -2.83
CA ALA A 163 -5.61 18.20 -3.51
C ALA A 163 -6.16 16.78 -3.77
N LEU A 164 -6.86 16.20 -2.79
CA LEU A 164 -7.48 14.88 -2.94
C LEU A 164 -8.61 14.85 -3.97
N HIS A 165 -9.39 15.93 -4.11
CA HIS A 165 -10.43 16.03 -5.14
C HIS A 165 -9.88 16.22 -6.56
N ALA A 166 -8.62 16.62 -6.71
CA ALA A 166 -7.97 16.83 -8.00
C ALA A 166 -7.32 15.55 -8.58
N LEU A 167 -7.30 14.45 -7.81
CA LEU A 167 -6.71 13.15 -8.17
C LEU A 167 -7.72 12.23 -8.88
#